data_AF-A0A2H8TGZ8-F1
#
_entry.id   AF-A0A2H8TGZ8-F1
#
_cell.length_a   1.000
_cell.length_b   1.000
_cell.length_c   1.000
_cell.angle_alpha   90.00
_cell.angle_beta   90.00
_cell.angle_gamma   90.00
#
_symmetry.space_group_name_H-M   'P 1'
#
loop_
_entity.id
_entity.type
_entity.pdbx_description
1 polymer ?
#
loop_
_entity_poly.entity_id
_entity_poly.type
_entity_poly.pdbx_seq_one_letter_code
_entity_poly.pdbx_strand_id
1 'polypeptide(L)'
;MLFNCLAKQIRTLPSTFAVACRMSTVAVENADFTEVEEPPMVYGGYTNLRQAWVSNLDTIKENPSTIIDLHPQVFGSRPRIDIIHENIVWQRKYRYVSYANTKVTAEVCMSSKKPWPQKGQGRARHGTRRSPLFKGGSVIHGPRSHTTHFYMLPFYKRVYGLTSTLSVKLIQDDLHIVNNLDLPTDDPGYMNDLVDSRLWGPSVLFIDDTDTMPRNISLALNQIKHMNLMPVYGLNVYSMLKHETLVLTVAAVKKIQERLLYQLHRPDGHQATKKFMLNKQH
;
A
#
# COMPACT_ATOMS: atom_id res chain seq x y z
N MET A 1 -30.72 -19.05 -57.29
CA MET A 1 -30.49 -20.05 -56.25
C MET A 1 -30.53 -19.34 -54.90
N LEU A 2 -31.55 -19.68 -54.10
CA LEU A 2 -31.70 -19.48 -52.65
C LEU A 2 -31.40 -18.06 -52.11
N PHE A 3 -32.40 -17.17 -52.12
CA PHE A 3 -33.37 -16.92 -51.02
C PHE A 3 -32.70 -16.21 -49.81
N ASN A 4 -32.89 -14.89 -49.68
CA ASN A 4 -34.03 -14.25 -48.99
C ASN A 4 -34.04 -14.50 -47.48
N CYS A 5 -33.87 -13.43 -46.71
CA CYS A 5 -34.55 -13.08 -45.45
C CYS A 5 -33.64 -12.10 -44.69
N LEU A 6 -34.04 -10.93 -44.23
CA LEU A 6 -35.37 -10.35 -44.11
C LEU A 6 -35.14 -8.87 -43.77
N ALA A 7 -35.07 -8.04 -44.81
CA ALA A 7 -35.44 -6.63 -44.68
C ALA A 7 -36.91 -6.55 -45.10
N LYS A 8 -37.82 -6.45 -44.12
CA LYS A 8 -39.20 -5.98 -44.29
C LYS A 8 -39.69 -5.53 -42.91
N GLN A 9 -39.97 -4.24 -42.77
CA GLN A 9 -41.35 -3.72 -42.68
C GLN A 9 -41.85 -3.90 -41.23
N ILE A 10 -42.10 -2.84 -40.45
CA ILE A 10 -43.41 -2.15 -40.46
C ILE A 10 -43.26 -0.83 -39.67
N ARG A 11 -43.67 0.26 -40.32
CA ARG A 11 -44.22 1.46 -39.68
C ARG A 11 -45.69 1.17 -39.37
N THR A 12 -46.18 1.38 -38.15
CA THR A 12 -47.56 1.81 -37.83
C THR A 12 -47.65 2.23 -36.34
N LEU A 13 -48.06 3.47 -36.09
CA LEU A 13 -48.45 4.05 -34.79
C LEU A 13 -49.77 3.37 -34.28
N PRO A 14 -50.18 3.52 -33.00
CA PRO A 14 -50.83 4.75 -32.55
C PRO A 14 -50.49 5.22 -31.12
N SER A 15 -50.58 6.53 -30.95
CA SER A 15 -50.90 7.22 -29.70
C SER A 15 -52.19 6.70 -29.05
N THR A 16 -52.36 7.03 -27.77
CA THR A 16 -53.57 6.89 -26.93
C THR A 16 -53.82 5.53 -26.31
N PHE A 17 -53.34 5.36 -25.07
CA PHE A 17 -54.18 4.84 -23.99
C PHE A 17 -53.93 5.68 -22.74
N ALA A 18 -54.76 6.71 -22.58
CA ALA A 18 -55.03 7.28 -21.28
C ALA A 18 -55.86 6.25 -20.51
N VAL A 19 -55.24 5.58 -19.53
CA VAL A 19 -55.97 4.87 -18.49
C VAL A 19 -55.87 5.73 -17.24
N ALA A 20 -56.94 6.51 -17.03
CA ALA A 20 -57.25 7.06 -15.73
C ALA A 20 -57.55 5.88 -14.79
N CYS A 21 -56.57 5.51 -13.97
CA CYS A 21 -56.83 4.65 -12.81
C CYS A 21 -56.96 5.55 -11.59
N ARG A 22 -58.18 5.59 -11.06
CA ARG A 22 -58.60 6.30 -9.85
C ARG A 22 -57.61 6.03 -8.72
N MET A 23 -57.01 7.10 -8.18
CA MET A 23 -56.34 7.01 -6.88
C MET A 23 -57.42 6.77 -5.82
N SER A 24 -57.57 5.52 -5.40
CA SER A 24 -58.13 5.21 -4.09
C SER A 24 -57.07 5.58 -3.05
N THR A 25 -57.38 6.61 -2.26
CA THR A 25 -56.66 7.00 -1.05
C THR A 25 -56.62 5.82 -0.08
N VAL A 26 -55.44 5.21 0.06
CA VAL A 26 -55.10 4.43 1.25
C VAL A 26 -53.77 4.98 1.73
N ALA A 27 -53.84 5.72 2.83
CA ALA A 27 -52.68 6.08 3.61
C ALA A 27 -52.04 4.79 4.13
N VAL A 28 -50.81 4.52 3.70
CA VAL A 28 -49.88 3.70 4.46
C VAL A 28 -48.69 4.60 4.75
N GLU A 29 -48.54 4.80 6.05
CA GLU A 29 -47.55 5.63 6.70
C GLU A 29 -46.13 5.08 6.45
N ASN A 30 -45.18 6.02 6.31
CA ASN A 30 -43.75 5.84 6.47
C ASN A 30 -43.09 4.81 5.53
N ALA A 31 -42.85 5.23 4.28
CA ALA A 31 -41.76 4.68 3.49
C ALA A 31 -40.58 5.65 3.59
N ASP A 32 -39.50 5.14 4.14
CA ASP A 32 -38.23 5.80 4.35
C ASP A 32 -37.76 6.53 3.08
N PHE A 33 -37.24 7.75 3.28
CA PHE A 33 -36.43 8.43 2.28
C PHE A 33 -35.35 7.45 1.82
N THR A 34 -35.48 6.90 0.61
CA THR A 34 -34.31 6.39 -0.11
C THR A 34 -33.46 7.62 -0.39
N GLU A 35 -32.52 7.90 0.52
CA GLU A 35 -31.38 8.75 0.21
C GLU A 35 -30.74 8.11 -1.03
N VAL A 36 -31.03 8.68 -2.19
CA VAL A 36 -30.19 8.49 -3.37
C VAL A 36 -28.87 9.09 -2.94
N GLU A 37 -27.95 8.26 -2.45
CA GLU A 37 -26.58 8.69 -2.13
C GLU A 37 -26.02 9.30 -3.42
N GLU A 38 -26.07 10.62 -3.53
CA GLU A 38 -25.46 11.33 -4.64
C GLU A 38 -23.98 10.93 -4.67
N PRO A 39 -23.45 10.48 -5.81
CA PRO A 39 -22.08 10.03 -5.88
C PRO A 39 -21.18 11.18 -5.40
N PRO A 40 -20.18 10.90 -4.54
CA PRO A 40 -19.41 11.95 -3.89
C PRO A 40 -18.81 12.89 -4.94
N MET A 41 -19.10 14.19 -4.80
CA MET A 41 -18.59 15.22 -5.70
C MET A 41 -17.06 15.27 -5.62
N VAL A 42 -16.40 14.67 -6.60
CA VAL A 42 -14.97 14.76 -6.82
C VAL A 42 -14.67 16.03 -7.60
N TYR A 43 -13.89 16.97 -7.02
CA TYR A 43 -13.41 18.14 -7.75
C TYR A 43 -12.57 17.69 -8.97
N GLY A 44 -13.10 17.89 -10.19
CA GLY A 44 -12.40 17.55 -11.45
C GLY A 44 -13.23 16.88 -12.54
N GLY A 45 -14.49 16.52 -12.28
CA GLY A 45 -15.45 15.97 -13.26
C GLY A 45 -16.12 14.67 -12.79
N TYR A 46 -17.09 14.17 -13.57
CA TYR A 46 -17.79 12.91 -13.29
C TYR A 46 -16.88 11.71 -13.58
N THR A 47 -16.14 11.24 -12.58
CA THR A 47 -15.49 9.93 -12.62
C THR A 47 -16.42 8.90 -11.99
N ASN A 48 -16.77 7.85 -12.74
CA ASN A 48 -17.55 6.74 -12.21
C ASN A 48 -16.81 6.06 -11.05
N LEU A 49 -17.57 5.56 -10.07
CA LEU A 49 -17.06 4.71 -9.01
C LEU A 49 -16.44 3.45 -9.62
N ARG A 50 -15.37 2.94 -8.99
CA ARG A 50 -14.81 1.64 -9.35
C ARG A 50 -15.58 0.58 -8.60
N GLN A 51 -15.83 -0.57 -9.21
CA GLN A 51 -16.53 -1.68 -8.58
C GLN A 51 -15.58 -2.84 -8.39
N ALA A 52 -15.73 -3.55 -7.28
CA ALA A 52 -14.99 -4.76 -6.98
C ALA A 52 -15.93 -5.80 -6.36
N TRP A 53 -15.65 -7.07 -6.64
CA TRP A 53 -16.38 -8.19 -6.06
C TRP A 53 -15.99 -8.39 -4.60
N VAL A 54 -16.97 -8.73 -3.78
CA VAL A 54 -16.77 -9.14 -2.40
C VAL A 54 -16.89 -10.66 -2.32
N SER A 55 -15.79 -11.29 -1.95
CA SER A 55 -15.64 -12.74 -1.83
C SER A 55 -15.78 -13.20 -0.38
N ASN A 56 -16.01 -14.50 -0.19
CA ASN A 56 -16.05 -15.16 1.12
C ASN A 56 -14.73 -15.90 1.37
N LEU A 57 -14.39 -16.21 2.63
CA LEU A 57 -13.24 -17.08 2.99
C LEU A 57 -13.66 -18.45 3.56
N ASP A 58 -14.96 -18.65 3.81
CA ASP A 58 -15.51 -19.87 4.41
C ASP A 58 -15.40 -21.12 3.52
N THR A 59 -15.28 -20.92 2.21
CA THR A 59 -15.23 -21.99 1.22
C THR A 59 -13.99 -21.85 0.35
N ILE A 60 -13.40 -22.96 -0.08
CA ILE A 60 -12.19 -22.96 -0.92
C ILE A 60 -12.47 -22.26 -2.25
N LYS A 61 -13.54 -22.69 -2.94
CA LYS A 61 -13.98 -22.08 -4.19
C LYS A 61 -14.52 -20.67 -3.94
N GLU A 62 -14.16 -19.75 -4.83
CA GLU A 62 -14.64 -18.39 -4.77
C GLU A 62 -16.15 -18.33 -5.07
N ASN A 63 -16.88 -17.72 -4.14
CA ASN A 63 -18.30 -17.41 -4.29
C ASN A 63 -18.45 -15.88 -4.17
N PRO A 64 -18.64 -15.15 -5.29
CA PRO A 64 -18.88 -13.72 -5.24
C PRO A 64 -20.26 -13.46 -4.64
N SER A 65 -20.31 -12.64 -3.59
CA SER A 65 -21.53 -12.36 -2.84
C SER A 65 -22.17 -11.03 -3.24
N THR A 66 -21.40 -9.95 -3.12
CA THR A 66 -21.86 -8.57 -3.26
C THR A 66 -20.84 -7.76 -4.06
N ILE A 67 -21.29 -6.69 -4.71
CA ILE A 67 -20.41 -5.70 -5.37
C ILE A 67 -20.25 -4.51 -4.43
N ILE A 68 -19.02 -4.04 -4.23
CA ILE A 68 -18.72 -2.83 -3.45
C ILE A 68 -18.23 -1.71 -4.36
N ASP A 69 -18.72 -0.50 -4.10
CA ASP A 69 -18.26 0.71 -4.77
C ASP A 69 -17.02 1.28 -4.09
N LEU A 70 -16.03 1.61 -4.91
CA LEU A 70 -14.72 2.11 -4.51
C LEU A 70 -14.52 3.54 -5.02
N HIS A 71 -14.11 4.42 -4.10
CA HIS A 71 -13.91 5.83 -4.42
C HIS A 71 -12.78 6.03 -5.46
N PRO A 72 -13.04 6.75 -6.58
CA PRO A 72 -12.10 6.84 -7.70
C PRO A 72 -10.81 7.58 -7.35
N GLN A 73 -10.80 8.55 -6.42
CA GLN A 73 -9.54 9.20 -6.02
C GLN A 73 -8.56 8.27 -5.27
N VAL A 74 -9.06 7.23 -4.60
CA VAL A 74 -8.22 6.31 -3.81
C VAL A 74 -7.79 5.13 -4.68
N PHE A 75 -8.75 4.47 -5.34
CA PHE A 75 -8.53 3.25 -6.09
C PHE A 75 -8.42 3.46 -7.62
N GLY A 76 -8.76 4.65 -8.12
CA GLY A 76 -8.68 5.02 -9.54
C GLY A 76 -7.71 6.17 -9.82
N SER A 77 -6.78 6.45 -8.90
CA SER A 77 -5.75 7.48 -9.09
C SER A 77 -4.77 7.09 -10.19
N ARG A 78 -4.23 8.08 -10.92
CA ARG A 78 -3.22 7.80 -11.96
C ARG A 78 -1.98 7.14 -11.32
N PRO A 79 -1.57 5.94 -11.79
CA PRO A 79 -0.44 5.23 -11.22
C PRO A 79 0.87 6.00 -11.45
N ARG A 80 1.51 6.42 -10.35
CA ARG A 80 2.76 7.18 -10.33
C ARG A 80 3.92 6.36 -9.76
N ILE A 81 4.65 5.70 -10.67
CA ILE A 81 5.77 4.81 -10.33
C ILE A 81 6.90 5.56 -9.60
N ASP A 82 7.10 6.83 -9.95
CA ASP A 82 8.09 7.71 -9.32
C ASP A 82 7.84 7.91 -7.83
N ILE A 83 6.59 8.23 -7.45
CA ILE A 83 6.21 8.41 -6.04
C ILE A 83 6.26 7.09 -5.28
N ILE A 84 5.85 5.99 -5.93
CA ILE A 84 5.92 4.65 -5.34
C ILE A 84 7.39 4.31 -5.01
N HIS A 85 8.30 4.52 -5.96
CA HIS A 85 9.73 4.30 -5.76
C HIS A 85 10.31 5.18 -4.64
N GLU A 86 9.99 6.47 -4.62
CA GLU A 86 10.43 7.37 -3.54
C GLU A 86 9.97 6.88 -2.16
N ASN A 87 8.74 6.39 -2.04
CA ASN A 87 8.22 5.84 -0.80
C ASN A 87 8.96 4.58 -0.36
N ILE A 88 9.26 3.66 -1.27
CA ILE A 88 10.03 2.44 -0.96
C ILE A 88 11.44 2.80 -0.49
N VAL A 89 12.13 3.68 -1.22
CA VAL A 89 13.49 4.11 -0.88
C VAL A 89 13.50 4.81 0.47
N TRP A 90 12.51 5.68 0.73
CA TRP A 90 12.32 6.30 2.04
C TRP A 90 12.10 5.24 3.12
N GLN A 91 11.16 4.31 2.92
CA GLN A 91 10.87 3.23 3.86
C GLN A 91 12.06 2.30 4.14
N ARG A 92 12.97 2.10 3.19
CA ARG A 92 14.20 1.33 3.42
C ARG A 92 15.23 2.14 4.21
N LYS A 93 15.44 3.41 3.84
CA LYS A 93 16.48 4.26 4.41
C LYS A 93 16.16 4.78 5.81
N TYR A 94 14.91 5.14 6.12
CA TYR A 94 14.58 5.74 7.42
C TYR A 94 14.88 4.83 8.62
N ARG A 95 14.77 3.51 8.43
CA ARG A 95 15.05 2.49 9.46
C ARG A 95 16.48 1.95 9.41
N TYR A 96 17.24 2.29 8.37
CA TYR A 96 18.56 1.71 8.14
C TYR A 96 19.65 2.54 8.83
N VAL A 97 20.47 1.85 9.63
CA VAL A 97 21.65 2.41 10.31
C VAL A 97 22.85 1.56 9.93
N SER A 98 23.89 2.19 9.39
CA SER A 98 25.15 1.51 9.08
C SER A 98 26.07 1.59 10.29
N TYR A 99 26.47 0.41 10.79
CA TYR A 99 27.43 0.26 11.89
C TYR A 99 28.87 -0.01 11.41
N ALA A 100 29.10 0.05 10.09
CA ALA A 100 30.42 -0.15 9.53
C ALA A 100 31.38 0.92 10.04
N ASN A 101 32.51 0.51 10.58
CA ASN A 101 33.55 1.42 11.06
C ASN A 101 34.92 0.88 10.70
N THR A 102 35.78 1.77 10.23
CA THR A 102 37.18 1.48 9.91
C THR A 102 38.11 2.23 10.83
N LYS A 103 39.25 1.61 11.15
CA LYS A 103 40.26 2.21 12.01
C LYS A 103 41.11 3.19 11.23
N VAL A 104 41.12 4.45 11.67
CA VAL A 104 42.04 5.47 11.15
C VAL A 104 43.46 5.26 11.68
N THR A 105 44.45 5.95 11.11
CA THR A 105 45.87 5.83 11.52
C THR A 105 46.08 5.96 13.03
N ALA A 106 45.29 6.80 13.70
CA ALA A 106 45.37 7.00 15.16
C ALA A 106 44.86 5.81 15.98
N GLU A 107 43.87 5.07 15.46
CA GLU A 107 43.16 3.99 16.16
C GLU A 107 43.79 2.61 15.92
N VAL A 108 44.61 2.47 14.88
CA VAL A 108 45.32 1.22 14.60
C VAL A 108 46.34 0.95 15.70
N CYS A 109 46.19 -0.19 16.37
CA CYS A 109 47.12 -0.66 17.40
C CYS A 109 48.41 -1.20 16.75
N MET A 110 49.33 -0.30 16.40
CA MET A 110 50.67 -0.63 15.92
C MET A 110 51.68 0.41 16.46
N SER A 111 52.98 0.21 16.28
CA SER A 111 53.98 1.17 16.74
C SER A 111 53.83 2.54 16.03
N SER A 112 53.85 3.62 16.81
CA SER A 112 53.95 5.01 16.32
C SER A 112 55.40 5.41 16.02
N LYS A 113 56.39 4.61 16.44
CA LYS A 113 57.81 4.87 16.22
C LYS A 113 58.13 4.85 14.72
N LYS A 114 58.99 5.79 14.30
CA LYS A 114 59.49 5.83 12.92
C LYS A 114 60.22 4.51 12.60
N PRO A 115 59.88 3.83 11.48
CA PRO A 115 60.46 2.52 11.16
C PRO A 115 61.98 2.53 10.97
N TRP A 116 62.51 3.56 10.32
CA TRP A 116 63.94 3.76 10.04
C TRP A 116 64.28 5.25 9.83
N PRO A 117 65.55 5.67 9.95
CA PRO A 117 65.95 7.05 9.71
C PRO A 117 65.63 7.54 8.29
N GLN A 118 65.49 8.85 8.13
CA GLN A 118 65.07 9.47 6.87
C GLN A 118 66.03 9.22 5.68
N LYS A 119 67.31 9.01 5.98
CA LYS A 119 68.42 8.82 5.03
C LYS A 119 69.34 7.69 5.53
N GLY A 120 70.18 7.16 4.63
CA GLY A 120 71.21 6.17 4.95
C GLY A 120 70.83 4.70 4.67
N GLN A 121 69.53 4.36 4.67
CA GLN A 121 69.05 2.98 4.53
C GLN A 121 68.69 2.55 3.09
N GLY A 122 68.69 3.46 2.11
CA GLY A 122 68.31 3.15 0.72
C GLY A 122 66.84 2.76 0.49
N ARG A 123 65.99 2.78 1.52
CA ARG A 123 64.56 2.44 1.46
C ARG A 123 63.68 3.67 1.26
N ALA A 124 62.44 3.45 0.83
CA ALA A 124 61.40 4.49 0.78
C ALA A 124 61.21 5.16 2.16
N ARG A 125 60.79 6.43 2.14
CA ARG A 125 60.64 7.25 3.35
C ARG A 125 59.27 7.00 4.00
N HIS A 126 59.26 6.59 5.26
CA HIS A 126 58.01 6.38 6.02
C HIS A 126 58.07 7.04 7.41
N GLY A 127 56.92 7.59 7.84
CA GLY A 127 56.76 8.20 9.15
C GLY A 127 56.33 7.23 10.25
N THR A 128 55.42 6.29 9.94
CA THR A 128 54.85 5.33 10.90
C THR A 128 54.50 4.01 10.21
N ARG A 129 54.50 2.91 10.96
CA ARG A 129 54.03 1.59 10.46
C ARG A 129 52.51 1.50 10.32
N ARG A 130 51.75 2.40 10.97
CA ARG A 130 50.27 2.47 10.89
C ARG A 130 49.75 3.01 9.55
N SER A 131 50.64 3.46 8.68
CA SER A 131 50.29 4.06 7.39
C SER A 131 49.50 3.06 6.54
N PRO A 132 48.49 3.52 5.79
CA PRO A 132 47.70 2.69 4.85
C PRO A 132 48.56 2.00 3.78
N LEU A 133 49.77 2.51 3.52
CA LEU A 133 50.72 1.92 2.58
C LEU A 133 51.30 0.58 3.07
N PHE A 134 51.28 0.32 4.38
CA PHE A 134 51.76 -0.93 4.95
C PHE A 134 50.64 -1.96 5.08
N LYS A 135 51.01 -3.24 4.96
CA LYS A 135 50.09 -4.37 5.23
C LYS A 135 49.62 -4.31 6.69
N GLY A 136 48.30 -4.35 6.90
CA GLY A 136 47.69 -4.20 8.23
C GLY A 136 47.70 -2.77 8.76
N GLY A 137 47.98 -1.79 7.89
CA GLY A 137 47.85 -0.37 8.16
C GLY A 137 46.39 0.10 8.26
N SER A 138 46.22 1.39 8.44
CA SER A 138 44.90 2.04 8.53
C SER A 138 44.19 2.17 7.18
N VAL A 139 42.90 2.50 7.22
CA VAL A 139 42.11 2.87 6.03
C VAL A 139 41.98 4.40 5.98
N ILE A 140 42.27 5.02 4.82
CA ILE A 140 42.18 6.49 4.65
C ILE A 140 40.72 6.91 4.51
N HIS A 141 40.03 6.36 3.51
CA HIS A 141 38.63 6.65 3.21
C HIS A 141 37.82 5.39 3.40
N GLY A 142 37.39 5.17 4.64
CA GLY A 142 36.50 4.07 4.99
C GLY A 142 35.27 4.61 5.73
N PRO A 143 34.24 3.77 5.92
CA PRO A 143 33.09 4.14 6.70
C PRO A 143 33.53 4.52 8.12
N ARG A 144 32.93 5.59 8.63
CA ARG A 144 33.34 6.23 9.88
C ARG A 144 32.10 6.50 10.72
N SER A 145 32.12 6.04 11.97
CA SER A 145 31.01 6.13 12.92
C SER A 145 29.71 5.47 12.46
N HIS A 146 28.74 5.33 13.36
CA HIS A 146 27.41 4.86 12.97
C HIS A 146 26.74 5.95 12.14
N THR A 147 26.43 5.64 10.88
CA THR A 147 25.81 6.60 9.96
C THR A 147 24.32 6.28 9.82
N THR A 148 23.49 7.27 10.09
CA THR A 148 22.04 7.17 9.91
C THR A 148 21.67 7.75 8.55
N HIS A 149 20.76 7.08 7.84
CA HIS A 149 20.25 7.54 6.54
C HIS A 149 18.84 8.13 6.67
N PHE A 150 18.55 8.69 7.84
CA PHE A 150 17.22 9.18 8.18
C PHE A 150 16.89 10.47 7.42
N TYR A 151 15.73 10.47 6.77
CA TYR A 151 15.07 11.66 6.26
C TYR A 151 13.56 11.44 6.26
N MET A 152 12.78 12.52 6.35
CA MET A 152 11.33 12.45 6.28
C MET A 152 10.83 12.84 4.90
N LEU A 153 10.08 11.93 4.27
CA LEU A 153 9.39 12.23 3.02
C LEU A 153 8.18 13.14 3.30
N PRO A 154 7.93 14.19 2.48
CA PRO A 154 6.75 15.03 2.61
C PRO A 154 5.47 14.21 2.72
N PHE A 155 4.57 14.64 3.60
CA PHE A 155 3.41 13.83 3.95
C PHE A 155 2.48 13.55 2.76
N TYR A 156 2.25 14.54 1.90
CA TYR A 156 1.44 14.35 0.69
C TYR A 156 2.04 13.26 -0.24
N LYS A 157 3.38 13.19 -0.39
CA LYS A 157 4.03 12.14 -1.18
C LYS A 157 3.82 10.75 -0.59
N ARG A 158 3.73 10.63 0.74
CA ARG A 158 3.41 9.36 1.41
C ARG A 158 1.99 8.91 1.12
N VAL A 159 1.04 9.84 1.17
CA VAL A 159 -0.38 9.61 0.88
C VAL A 159 -0.56 9.24 -0.60
N TYR A 160 0.03 10.00 -1.52
CA TYR A 160 -0.01 9.68 -2.95
C TYR A 160 0.66 8.35 -3.29
N GLY A 161 1.69 7.96 -2.53
CA GLY A 161 2.30 6.64 -2.65
C GLY A 161 1.29 5.53 -2.37
N LEU A 162 0.56 5.64 -1.25
CA LEU A 162 -0.47 4.67 -0.86
C LEU A 162 -1.62 4.60 -1.89
N THR A 163 -2.17 5.74 -2.29
CA THR A 163 -3.28 5.77 -3.28
C THR A 163 -2.84 5.24 -4.63
N SER A 164 -1.64 5.61 -5.09
CA SER A 164 -1.09 5.09 -6.35
C SER A 164 -0.89 3.58 -6.30
N THR A 165 -0.36 3.04 -5.19
CA THR A 165 -0.19 1.58 -5.06
C THR A 165 -1.51 0.82 -4.99
N LEU A 166 -2.52 1.33 -4.27
CA LEU A 166 -3.84 0.69 -4.20
C LEU A 166 -4.50 0.67 -5.58
N SER A 167 -4.35 1.77 -6.34
CA SER A 167 -4.86 1.82 -7.71
C SER A 167 -4.12 0.86 -8.64
N VAL A 168 -2.79 0.74 -8.53
CA VAL A 168 -2.02 -0.25 -9.29
C VAL A 168 -2.49 -1.67 -8.99
N LYS A 169 -2.67 -2.03 -7.72
CA LYS A 169 -3.15 -3.35 -7.32
C LYS A 169 -4.55 -3.66 -7.86
N LEU A 170 -5.44 -2.67 -7.88
CA LEU A 170 -6.76 -2.85 -8.48
C LEU A 170 -6.68 -3.01 -10.01
N ILE A 171 -5.85 -2.23 -10.70
CA ILE A 171 -5.68 -2.31 -12.17
C ILE A 171 -5.05 -3.63 -12.61
N GLN A 172 -4.23 -4.24 -11.76
CA GLN A 172 -3.57 -5.52 -12.02
C GLN A 172 -4.45 -6.73 -11.66
N ASP A 173 -5.67 -6.52 -11.16
CA ASP A 173 -6.54 -7.57 -10.61
C ASP A 173 -5.95 -8.32 -9.40
N ASP A 174 -4.92 -7.74 -8.75
CA ASP A 174 -4.25 -8.29 -7.56
C ASP A 174 -4.96 -7.94 -6.23
N LEU A 175 -5.97 -7.07 -6.29
CA LEU A 175 -6.72 -6.59 -5.13
C LEU A 175 -8.04 -7.34 -5.00
N HIS A 176 -8.17 -8.13 -3.93
CA HIS A 176 -9.40 -8.84 -3.61
C HIS A 176 -10.05 -8.25 -2.35
N ILE A 177 -11.38 -8.17 -2.37
CA ILE A 177 -12.16 -7.71 -1.22
C ILE A 177 -12.91 -8.91 -0.66
N VAL A 178 -12.90 -9.02 0.66
CA VAL A 178 -13.53 -10.10 1.41
C VAL A 178 -14.50 -9.50 2.41
N ASN A 179 -15.60 -10.20 2.69
CA ASN A 179 -16.53 -9.80 3.75
C ASN A 179 -15.84 -9.77 5.13
N ASN A 180 -15.42 -10.94 5.63
CA ASN A 180 -14.76 -11.14 6.93
C ASN A 180 -13.59 -12.13 6.81
N LEU A 181 -12.65 -12.09 7.76
CA LEU A 181 -11.48 -12.99 7.81
C LEU A 181 -11.73 -14.29 8.61
N ASP A 182 -12.99 -14.68 8.79
CA ASP A 182 -13.32 -15.90 9.49
C ASP A 182 -13.05 -17.13 8.61
N LEU A 183 -12.45 -18.16 9.22
CA LEU A 183 -12.15 -19.42 8.58
C LEU A 183 -12.84 -20.56 9.31
N PRO A 184 -13.30 -21.61 8.61
CA PRO A 184 -13.94 -22.77 9.23
C PRO A 184 -12.95 -23.61 10.05
N THR A 185 -11.68 -23.58 9.69
CA THR A 185 -10.62 -24.45 10.22
C THR A 185 -9.36 -23.63 10.48
N ASP A 186 -8.54 -24.06 11.45
CA ASP A 186 -7.25 -23.44 11.81
C ASP A 186 -6.03 -24.07 11.12
N ASP A 187 -6.27 -25.04 10.22
CA ASP A 187 -5.24 -25.73 9.46
C ASP A 187 -4.59 -24.83 8.40
N PRO A 188 -3.26 -24.81 8.31
CA PRO A 188 -2.54 -24.04 7.28
C PRO A 188 -2.78 -24.58 5.86
N GLY A 189 -3.04 -25.88 5.73
CA GLY A 189 -3.31 -26.54 4.44
C GLY A 189 -4.51 -25.93 3.74
N TYR A 190 -5.56 -25.63 4.51
CA TYR A 190 -6.77 -24.99 3.99
C TYR A 190 -6.48 -23.64 3.31
N MET A 191 -5.56 -22.83 3.87
CA MET A 191 -5.21 -21.54 3.27
C MET A 191 -4.36 -21.67 2.01
N ASN A 192 -3.46 -22.65 1.94
CA ASN A 192 -2.72 -22.91 0.71
C ASN A 192 -3.67 -23.38 -0.40
N ASP A 193 -4.56 -24.33 -0.10
CA ASP A 193 -5.55 -24.84 -1.05
C ASP A 193 -6.49 -23.72 -1.53
N LEU A 194 -6.89 -22.82 -0.64
CA LEU A 194 -7.70 -21.66 -0.97
C LEU A 194 -6.96 -20.72 -1.93
N VAL A 195 -5.72 -20.33 -1.61
CA VAL A 195 -4.89 -19.45 -2.45
C VAL A 195 -4.63 -20.06 -3.83
N ASP A 196 -4.30 -21.36 -3.88
CA ASP A 196 -4.05 -22.09 -5.11
C ASP A 196 -5.32 -22.20 -5.96
N SER A 197 -6.48 -22.49 -5.35
CA SER A 197 -7.75 -22.62 -6.06
C SER A 197 -8.26 -21.31 -6.65
N ARG A 198 -7.94 -20.17 -6.02
CA ARG A 198 -8.35 -18.83 -6.45
C ARG A 198 -7.29 -18.10 -7.26
N LEU A 199 -6.13 -18.71 -7.45
CA LEU A 199 -5.01 -18.16 -8.22
C LEU A 199 -4.50 -16.82 -7.65
N TRP A 200 -4.48 -16.67 -6.32
CA TRP A 200 -3.99 -15.46 -5.64
C TRP A 200 -2.45 -15.31 -5.64
N GLY A 201 -1.74 -16.14 -6.40
CA GLY A 201 -0.29 -16.12 -6.48
C GLY A 201 0.42 -16.66 -5.22
N PRO A 202 1.76 -16.59 -5.18
CA PRO A 202 2.59 -17.20 -4.16
C PRO A 202 2.67 -16.41 -2.85
N SER A 203 2.18 -15.17 -2.80
CA SER A 203 2.24 -14.35 -1.58
C SER A 203 1.05 -13.42 -1.46
N VAL A 204 0.45 -13.44 -0.27
CA VAL A 204 -0.83 -12.75 0.01
C VAL A 204 -0.70 -11.90 1.26
N LEU A 205 -1.22 -10.68 1.21
CA LEU A 205 -1.32 -9.79 2.36
C LEU A 205 -2.78 -9.58 2.75
N PHE A 206 -3.17 -10.09 3.92
CA PHE A 206 -4.49 -9.89 4.51
C PHE A 206 -4.51 -8.65 5.39
N ILE A 207 -5.52 -7.79 5.21
CA ILE A 207 -5.67 -6.57 5.99
C ILE A 207 -7.07 -6.48 6.59
N ASP A 208 -7.12 -6.21 7.89
CA ASP A 208 -8.36 -5.98 8.63
C ASP A 208 -8.32 -4.67 9.43
N ASP A 209 -9.50 -4.20 9.83
CA ASP A 209 -9.66 -2.98 10.60
C ASP A 209 -9.19 -3.11 12.06
N THR A 210 -9.58 -4.21 12.71
CA THR A 210 -9.35 -4.44 14.13
C THR A 210 -7.94 -4.99 14.40
N ASP A 211 -7.44 -4.77 15.61
CA ASP A 211 -6.19 -5.38 16.07
C ASP A 211 -6.39 -6.84 16.51
N THR A 212 -7.60 -7.14 17.01
CA THR A 212 -8.02 -8.47 17.43
C THR A 212 -8.57 -9.25 16.25
N MET A 213 -7.69 -10.04 15.63
CA MET A 213 -8.02 -10.86 14.46
C MET A 213 -8.58 -12.22 14.88
N PRO A 214 -9.39 -12.89 14.02
CA PRO A 214 -9.97 -14.17 14.37
C PRO A 214 -8.89 -15.22 14.63
N ARG A 215 -9.17 -16.14 15.57
CA ARG A 215 -8.20 -17.14 16.05
C ARG A 215 -7.72 -18.05 14.90
N ASN A 216 -8.64 -18.52 14.07
CA ASN A 216 -8.37 -19.54 13.07
C ASN A 216 -7.39 -19.03 12.01
N ILE A 217 -7.63 -17.84 11.46
CA ILE A 217 -6.71 -17.24 10.48
C ILE A 217 -5.34 -16.91 11.10
N SER A 218 -5.32 -16.43 12.35
CA SER A 218 -4.08 -16.09 13.02
C SER A 218 -3.19 -17.33 13.21
N LEU A 219 -3.77 -18.46 13.62
CA LEU A 219 -3.04 -19.72 13.79
C LEU A 219 -2.57 -20.30 12.44
N ALA A 220 -3.44 -20.31 11.43
CA ALA A 220 -3.09 -20.79 10.09
C ALA A 220 -1.93 -19.98 9.48
N LEU A 221 -2.01 -18.64 9.55
CA LEU A 221 -0.99 -17.75 8.96
C LEU A 221 0.32 -17.73 9.75
N ASN A 222 0.30 -17.91 11.08
CA ASN A 222 1.54 -17.97 11.87
C ASN A 222 2.50 -19.08 11.42
N GLN A 223 1.97 -20.16 10.84
CA GLN A 223 2.78 -21.26 10.31
C GLN A 223 3.33 -20.97 8.90
N ILE A 224 2.68 -20.08 8.14
CA ILE A 224 2.95 -19.85 6.71
C ILE A 224 3.68 -18.52 6.51
N LYS A 225 4.89 -18.54 5.94
CA LYS A 225 5.76 -17.34 5.87
C LYS A 225 5.43 -16.37 4.72
N HIS A 226 4.79 -16.85 3.66
CA HIS A 226 4.52 -16.07 2.45
C HIS A 226 3.16 -15.37 2.49
N MET A 227 2.31 -15.71 3.46
CA MET A 227 1.06 -15.03 3.75
C MET A 227 1.19 -14.25 5.05
N ASN A 228 0.82 -12.98 5.04
CA ASN A 228 0.93 -12.13 6.23
C ASN A 228 -0.40 -11.46 6.52
N LEU A 229 -0.63 -11.21 7.81
CA LEU A 229 -1.81 -10.51 8.31
C LEU A 229 -1.36 -9.22 8.98
N MET A 230 -2.09 -8.14 8.72
CA MET A 230 -1.72 -6.80 9.17
C MET A 230 -2.97 -5.94 9.40
N PRO A 231 -3.03 -5.13 10.46
CA PRO A 231 -4.13 -4.20 10.63
C PRO A 231 -4.00 -2.99 9.68
N VAL A 232 -5.11 -2.29 9.40
CA VAL A 232 -5.17 -1.13 8.47
C VAL A 232 -4.12 -0.06 8.81
N TYR A 233 -3.88 0.22 10.08
CA TYR A 233 -2.92 1.25 10.48
C TYR A 233 -1.45 0.88 10.17
N GLY A 234 -1.15 -0.41 9.96
CA GLY A 234 0.16 -0.91 9.53
C GLY A 234 0.37 -0.85 8.01
N LEU A 235 -0.65 -0.47 7.25
CA LEU A 235 -0.61 -0.45 5.79
C LEU A 235 0.50 0.45 5.24
N ASN A 236 1.36 -0.14 4.40
CA ASN A 236 2.51 0.54 3.86
C ASN A 236 2.82 0.09 2.42
N VAL A 237 3.40 0.99 1.64
CA VAL A 237 3.77 0.78 0.23
C VAL A 237 4.71 -0.43 0.04
N TYR A 238 5.71 -0.59 0.92
CA TYR A 238 6.67 -1.69 0.82
C TYR A 238 6.02 -3.06 0.97
N SER A 239 5.14 -3.25 1.96
CA SER A 239 4.41 -4.49 2.19
C SER A 239 3.45 -4.79 1.06
N MET A 240 2.74 -3.80 0.53
CA MET A 240 1.84 -4.00 -0.62
C MET A 240 2.57 -4.47 -1.87
N LEU A 241 3.81 -4.02 -2.09
CA LEU A 241 4.62 -4.44 -3.24
C LEU A 241 5.43 -5.71 -2.98
N LYS A 242 5.67 -6.05 -1.72
CA LYS A 242 6.33 -7.31 -1.36
C LYS A 242 5.44 -8.52 -1.66
N HIS A 243 4.12 -8.35 -1.56
CA HIS A 243 3.14 -9.40 -1.82
C HIS A 243 2.52 -9.22 -3.20
N GLU A 244 2.22 -10.34 -3.85
CA GLU A 244 1.56 -10.34 -5.17
C GLU A 244 0.10 -9.98 -5.03
N THR A 245 -0.63 -10.58 -4.10
CA THR A 245 -2.03 -10.22 -3.86
C THR A 245 -2.25 -9.51 -2.54
N LEU A 246 -3.25 -8.64 -2.57
CA LEU A 246 -3.68 -7.82 -1.44
C LEU A 246 -5.16 -8.12 -1.19
N VAL A 247 -5.46 -8.61 0.01
CA VAL A 247 -6.82 -8.95 0.43
C VAL A 247 -7.27 -7.98 1.52
N LEU A 248 -8.34 -7.23 1.27
CA LEU A 248 -8.93 -6.27 2.21
C LEU A 248 -10.29 -6.77 2.72
N THR A 249 -10.57 -6.59 4.01
CA THR A 249 -11.96 -6.67 4.49
C THR A 249 -12.78 -5.47 4.05
N VAL A 250 -14.10 -5.63 3.92
CA VAL A 250 -15.01 -4.50 3.64
C VAL A 250 -14.85 -3.38 4.67
N ALA A 251 -14.67 -3.73 5.95
CA ALA A 251 -14.40 -2.77 7.02
C ALA A 251 -13.08 -2.02 6.79
N ALA A 252 -12.02 -2.74 6.42
CA ALA A 252 -10.72 -2.14 6.11
C ALA A 252 -10.81 -1.16 4.92
N VAL A 253 -11.53 -1.51 3.86
CA VAL A 253 -11.74 -0.64 2.69
C VAL A 253 -12.37 0.69 3.10
N LYS A 254 -13.47 0.65 3.87
CA LYS A 254 -14.17 1.85 4.34
C LYS A 254 -13.26 2.78 5.13
N LYS A 255 -12.49 2.23 6.07
CA LYS A 255 -11.56 3.02 6.89
C LYS A 255 -10.40 3.58 6.08
N ILE A 256 -9.86 2.82 5.13
CA ILE A 256 -8.80 3.29 4.23
C ILE A 256 -9.31 4.47 3.40
N GLN A 257 -10.52 4.36 2.83
CA GLN A 257 -11.14 5.43 2.06
C GLN A 257 -11.34 6.68 2.89
N GLU A 258 -11.96 6.57 4.07
CA GLU A 258 -12.20 7.69 4.98
C GLU A 258 -10.89 8.43 5.30
N ARG A 259 -9.85 7.70 5.71
CA ARG A 259 -8.57 8.28 6.13
C ARG A 259 -7.81 8.94 4.98
N LEU A 260 -7.80 8.32 3.80
CA LEU A 260 -7.10 8.87 2.64
C LEU A 260 -7.85 10.07 2.05
N LEU A 261 -9.18 10.03 1.99
CA LEU A 261 -10.00 11.14 1.51
C LEU A 261 -9.93 12.35 2.42
N TYR A 262 -9.99 12.14 3.75
CA TYR A 262 -9.73 13.19 4.72
C TYR A 262 -8.39 13.87 4.46
N GLN A 263 -7.36 13.07 4.17
CA GLN A 263 -6.01 13.60 3.99
C GLN A 263 -5.78 14.29 2.64
N LEU A 264 -6.48 13.87 1.58
CA LEU A 264 -6.43 14.53 0.27
C LEU A 264 -7.12 15.90 0.30
N HIS A 265 -8.22 16.02 1.04
CA HIS A 265 -9.04 17.24 1.10
C HIS A 265 -8.80 18.09 2.35
N ARG A 266 -7.74 17.81 3.12
CA ARG A 266 -7.48 18.53 4.37
C ARG A 266 -7.19 20.02 4.11
N PRO A 267 -7.97 20.97 4.68
CA PRO A 267 -7.76 22.40 4.46
C PRO A 267 -6.48 22.92 5.14
N ASP A 268 -6.15 22.39 6.32
CA ASP A 268 -5.02 22.86 7.13
C ASP A 268 -3.66 22.32 6.70
N GLY A 269 -3.56 21.68 5.53
CA GLY A 269 -2.33 21.02 5.07
C GLY A 269 -1.12 21.96 5.09
N HIS A 270 -1.32 23.23 4.73
CA HIS A 270 -0.27 24.25 4.78
C HIS A 270 0.16 24.56 6.22
N GLN A 271 -0.78 24.73 7.15
CA GLN A 271 -0.47 25.01 8.56
C GLN A 271 0.23 23.82 9.23
N ALA A 272 -0.23 22.59 8.95
CA ALA A 272 0.34 21.37 9.50
C ALA A 272 1.76 21.06 8.99
N THR A 273 2.14 21.59 7.82
CA THR A 273 3.48 21.42 7.23
C THR A 273 4.42 22.59 7.52
N LYS A 274 3.92 23.71 8.06
CA LYS A 274 4.78 24.81 8.50
C LYS A 274 5.73 24.31 9.58
N LYS A 275 6.98 24.77 9.49
CA LYS A 275 7.97 24.54 10.54
C LYS A 275 7.44 25.15 11.84
N PHE A 276 7.31 24.34 12.88
CA PHE A 276 6.93 24.83 14.20
C PHE A 276 7.95 25.87 14.64
N MET A 277 7.52 27.13 14.75
CA MET A 277 8.33 28.21 15.32
C MET A 277 7.82 28.45 16.73
N LEU A 278 8.69 28.31 17.72
CA LEU A 278 8.40 28.85 19.05
C LEU A 278 8.16 30.35 18.88
N ASN A 279 7.05 30.85 19.41
CA ASN A 279 6.78 32.27 19.49
C ASN A 279 7.98 32.92 20.20
N LYS A 280 8.84 33.60 19.45
CA LYS A 280 9.81 34.52 20.04
C LYS A 280 8.98 35.68 20.58
N GLN A 281 8.56 35.56 21.84
CA GLN A 281 7.96 36.66 22.57
C GLN A 281 9.01 37.78 22.60
N HIS A 282 8.66 38.91 21.99
CA HIS A 282 9.38 40.16 22.12
C HIS A 282 9.03 40.83 23.45
#